data_AF-A0A5N6IY17-F1
#
_entry.id   AF-A0A5N6IY17-F1
#
_cell.length_a   1.000
_cell.length_b   1.000
_cell.length_c   1.000
_cell.angle_alpha   90.00
_cell.angle_beta   90.00
_cell.angle_gamma   90.00
#
_symmetry.space_group_name_H-M   'P 1'
#
loop_
_entity.id
_entity.type
_entity.pdbx_description
1 polymer ?
#
loop_
_entity_poly.entity_id
_entity_poly.type
_entity_poly.pdbx_seq_one_letter_code
_entity_poly.pdbx_strand_id
1 'polypeptide(L)'
;MQSLKNDWLTDNIISFWEEYLEREFLVNYKSSNIVLLRPSMSFMILQTPNPHTLREALPDFTRTTHVFLPINDCRNVTEAEGGTHWSLLLISIVDGIAFHYDSLPPGNVREAGTVTMKFGALLNRPIRFIHLQDSPVQENGSDCGVFVCLSMRHLLLKRLLTANASEKVSMSLGGMKVDARGGRKEMTKIIDGFRKEGERRRSASLSPLGKKSASPGPPRI
;
A
#
# COMPACT_ATOMS: atom_id res chain seq x y z
N MET A 1 2.75 2.00 18.30
CA MET A 1 3.80 0.94 18.40
C MET A 1 3.27 -0.40 18.90
N GLN A 2 2.13 -0.47 19.60
CA GLN A 2 1.55 -1.73 20.09
C GLN A 2 1.04 -2.62 18.95
N SER A 3 0.31 -2.04 17.99
CA SER A 3 -0.09 -2.65 16.71
C SER A 3 1.05 -3.39 16.00
N LEU A 4 2.19 -2.72 15.77
CA LEU A 4 3.35 -3.34 15.12
C LEU A 4 3.96 -4.52 15.88
N LYS A 5 3.86 -4.55 17.22
CA LYS A 5 4.54 -5.56 18.03
C LYS A 5 3.84 -6.91 17.97
N ASN A 6 2.55 -6.99 18.30
CA ASN A 6 1.81 -8.25 18.40
C ASN A 6 0.30 -8.12 18.07
N ASP A 7 -0.12 -6.99 17.51
CA ASP A 7 -1.54 -6.65 17.35
C ASP A 7 -1.83 -6.31 15.88
N TRP A 8 -3.08 -5.97 15.57
CA TRP A 8 -3.52 -5.76 14.21
C TRP A 8 -2.82 -4.54 13.61
N LEU A 9 -2.41 -4.64 12.34
CA LEU A 9 -1.90 -3.46 11.65
C LEU A 9 -3.09 -2.54 11.34
N THR A 10 -2.90 -1.25 11.60
CA THR A 10 -3.87 -0.21 11.29
C THR A 10 -3.61 0.38 9.89
N ASP A 11 -4.59 1.12 9.37
CA ASP A 11 -4.51 1.87 8.11
C ASP A 11 -3.23 2.69 8.01
N ASN A 12 -2.83 3.34 9.11
CA ASN A 12 -1.64 4.18 9.16
C ASN A 12 -0.34 3.39 8.93
N ILE A 13 -0.27 2.15 9.43
CA ILE A 13 0.92 1.32 9.25
C ILE A 13 0.99 0.77 7.82
N ILE A 14 -0.15 0.33 7.27
CA ILE A 14 -0.21 -0.14 5.88
C ILE A 14 0.10 1.03 4.94
N SER A 15 -0.49 2.20 5.16
CA SER A 15 -0.21 3.44 4.39
C SER A 15 1.26 3.83 4.46
N PHE A 16 1.87 3.76 5.65
CA PHE A 16 3.30 4.00 5.81
C PHE A 16 4.13 3.02 4.98
N TRP A 17 3.77 1.73 5.01
CA TRP A 17 4.48 0.71 4.25
C TRP A 17 4.39 0.95 2.74
N GLU A 18 3.22 1.31 2.24
CA GLU A 18 3.04 1.66 0.83
C GLU A 18 3.86 2.89 0.44
N GLU A 19 3.82 3.96 1.24
CA GLU A 19 4.62 5.17 1.01
C GLU A 19 6.13 4.85 1.01
N TYR A 20 6.57 3.98 1.91
CA TYR A 20 7.94 3.49 1.95
C TYR A 20 8.31 2.74 0.66
N LEU A 21 7.44 1.84 0.18
CA LEU A 21 7.67 1.12 -1.07
C LEU A 21 7.74 2.07 -2.27
N GLU A 22 6.89 3.10 -2.28
CA GLU A 22 6.89 4.11 -3.33
C GLU A 22 8.19 4.92 -3.36
N ARG A 23 8.59 5.47 -2.21
CA ARG A 23 9.73 6.39 -2.12
C ARG A 23 11.08 5.71 -2.23
N GLU A 24 11.22 4.48 -1.73
CA GLU A 24 12.50 3.79 -1.75
C GLU A 24 12.70 2.95 -3.01
N PHE A 25 11.61 2.46 -3.63
CA PHE A 25 11.70 1.56 -4.77
C PHE A 25 11.07 2.15 -6.03
N LEU A 26 9.77 2.47 -6.05
CA LEU A 26 9.07 2.87 -7.28
C LEU A 26 9.63 4.15 -7.91
N VAL A 27 10.15 5.09 -7.12
CA VAL A 27 10.80 6.32 -7.63
C VAL A 27 11.92 6.03 -8.65
N ASN A 28 12.56 4.86 -8.55
CA ASN A 28 13.63 4.43 -9.44
C ASN A 28 13.13 3.80 -10.74
N TYR A 29 11.82 3.52 -10.86
CA TYR A 29 11.19 2.87 -12.01
C TYR A 29 10.18 3.81 -12.67
N LYS A 30 10.66 4.91 -13.25
CA LYS A 30 9.82 5.99 -13.82
C LYS A 30 8.90 5.55 -14.98
N SER A 31 9.21 4.42 -15.62
CA SER A 31 8.36 3.81 -16.66
C SER A 31 7.26 2.89 -16.08
N SER A 32 7.35 2.52 -14.79
CA SER A 32 6.33 1.73 -14.12
C SER A 32 5.17 2.64 -13.73
N ASN A 33 3.99 2.37 -14.29
CA ASN A 33 2.77 3.10 -13.93
C ASN A 33 1.97 2.27 -12.92
N ILE A 34 2.56 2.02 -11.75
CA ILE A 34 1.96 1.23 -10.68
C ILE A 34 1.47 2.19 -9.58
N VAL A 35 0.25 1.97 -9.10
CA VAL A 35 -0.34 2.74 -7.99
C VAL A 35 -0.54 1.83 -6.78
N LEU A 36 -0.14 2.29 -5.60
CA LEU A 36 -0.53 1.68 -4.32
C LEU A 36 -1.63 2.56 -3.72
N LEU A 37 -2.88 2.11 -3.75
CA LEU A 37 -3.99 2.87 -3.16
C LEU A 37 -4.01 2.68 -1.66
N ARG A 38 -4.04 3.80 -0.94
CA ARG A 38 -4.12 3.82 0.52
C ARG A 38 -5.37 3.06 1.00
N PRO A 39 -5.33 2.41 2.19
CA PRO A 39 -6.47 1.71 2.78
C PRO A 39 -7.78 2.49 2.77
N SER A 40 -7.72 3.80 3.08
CA SER A 40 -8.89 4.69 3.07
C SER A 40 -9.52 4.82 1.68
N MET A 41 -8.73 4.83 0.61
CA MET A 41 -9.23 4.88 -0.77
C MET A 41 -9.90 3.56 -1.18
N SER A 42 -9.30 2.44 -0.81
CA SER A 42 -9.91 1.12 -1.00
C SER A 42 -11.25 1.00 -0.26
N PHE A 43 -11.30 1.50 0.98
CA PHE A 43 -12.52 1.57 1.78
C PHE A 43 -13.59 2.47 1.14
N MET A 44 -13.21 3.67 0.66
CA MET A 44 -14.13 4.54 -0.07
C MET A 44 -14.75 3.83 -1.27
N ILE A 45 -13.93 3.14 -2.08
CA ILE A 45 -14.44 2.37 -3.23
C ILE A 45 -15.42 1.29 -2.76
N LEU A 46 -15.10 0.54 -1.70
CA LEU A 46 -15.98 -0.48 -1.15
C LEU A 46 -17.32 0.10 -0.69
N GLN A 47 -17.33 1.26 -0.02
CA GLN A 47 -18.52 1.82 0.63
C GLN A 47 -19.38 2.68 -0.29
N THR A 48 -18.80 3.40 -1.24
CA THR A 48 -19.55 4.33 -2.10
C THR A 48 -20.44 3.58 -3.11
N PRO A 49 -21.77 3.78 -3.11
CA PRO A 49 -22.67 3.06 -4.03
C PRO A 49 -22.37 3.31 -5.51
N ASN A 50 -22.18 4.57 -5.90
CA ASN A 50 -21.77 4.95 -7.26
C ASN A 50 -20.29 5.36 -7.26
N PRO A 51 -19.36 4.51 -7.71
CA PRO A 51 -17.94 4.79 -7.57
C PRO A 51 -17.49 5.96 -8.46
N HIS A 52 -18.25 6.36 -9.49
CA HIS A 52 -17.93 7.53 -10.33
C HIS A 52 -17.83 8.85 -9.55
N THR A 53 -18.52 8.96 -8.41
CA THR A 53 -18.45 10.16 -7.56
C THR A 53 -17.10 10.30 -6.85
N LEU A 54 -16.25 9.26 -6.87
CA LEU A 54 -14.92 9.27 -6.26
C LEU A 54 -13.82 9.74 -7.22
N ARG A 55 -14.12 10.07 -8.48
CA ARG A 55 -13.09 10.41 -9.48
C ARG A 55 -12.15 11.54 -9.06
N GLU A 56 -12.67 12.55 -8.35
CA GLU A 56 -11.85 13.67 -7.86
C GLU A 56 -11.05 13.32 -6.59
N ALA A 57 -11.47 12.29 -5.86
CA ALA A 57 -10.82 11.84 -4.63
C ALA A 57 -9.79 10.72 -4.86
N LEU A 58 -9.81 10.08 -6.03
CA LEU A 58 -8.90 9.01 -6.41
C LEU A 58 -7.81 9.51 -7.37
N PRO A 59 -6.65 8.85 -7.43
CA PRO A 59 -5.64 9.13 -8.45
C PRO A 59 -6.18 8.94 -9.87
N ASP A 60 -5.57 9.64 -10.83
CA ASP A 60 -5.82 9.38 -12.24
C ASP A 60 -5.21 8.04 -12.66
N PHE A 61 -6.06 7.12 -13.14
CA PHE A 61 -5.65 5.78 -13.58
C PHE A 61 -5.38 5.70 -15.09
N THR A 62 -5.46 6.80 -15.84
CA THR A 62 -5.37 6.80 -17.32
C THR A 62 -4.11 6.13 -17.85
N ARG A 63 -2.98 6.29 -17.15
CA ARG A 63 -1.69 5.67 -17.53
C ARG A 63 -1.35 4.43 -16.71
N THR A 64 -2.16 4.10 -15.72
CA THR A 64 -1.85 3.08 -14.71
C THR A 64 -1.98 1.68 -15.29
N THR A 65 -0.95 0.86 -15.08
CA THR A 65 -0.94 -0.54 -15.51
C THR A 65 -1.43 -1.47 -14.40
N HIS A 66 -1.02 -1.21 -13.16
CA HIS A 66 -1.36 -2.03 -12.01
C HIS A 66 -1.75 -1.19 -10.80
N VAL A 67 -2.68 -1.70 -10.01
CA VAL A 67 -3.14 -1.07 -8.76
C VAL A 67 -3.13 -2.10 -7.65
N PHE A 68 -2.44 -1.78 -6.55
CA PHE A 68 -2.54 -2.54 -5.30
C PHE A 68 -3.55 -1.85 -4.38
N LEU A 69 -4.43 -2.63 -3.77
CA LEU A 69 -5.46 -2.17 -2.85
C LEU A 69 -5.49 -3.08 -1.61
N PRO A 70 -5.18 -2.57 -0.41
CA PRO A 70 -5.51 -3.23 0.83
C PRO A 70 -7.03 -3.29 0.98
N ILE A 71 -7.59 -4.48 1.24
CA ILE A 71 -9.03 -4.68 1.43
C ILE A 71 -9.30 -5.01 2.88
N ASN A 72 -10.26 -4.31 3.47
CA ASN A 72 -10.77 -4.54 4.82
C ASN A 72 -12.27 -4.84 4.78
N ASP A 73 -12.76 -5.66 5.70
CA ASP A 73 -14.16 -6.07 5.83
C ASP A 73 -15.04 -5.12 6.65
N CYS A 74 -14.51 -3.96 7.06
CA CYS A 74 -15.27 -2.92 7.72
C CYS A 74 -16.48 -2.52 6.86
N ARG A 75 -17.67 -2.51 7.49
CA ARG A 75 -18.93 -2.10 6.87
C ARG A 75 -19.47 -0.78 7.43
N ASN A 76 -18.90 -0.31 8.52
CA ASN A 76 -19.39 0.85 9.24
C ASN A 76 -18.50 2.06 8.98
N VAL A 77 -19.00 3.01 8.18
CA VAL A 77 -18.29 4.25 7.84
C VAL A 77 -18.04 5.19 9.03
N THR A 78 -18.75 4.99 10.14
CA THR A 78 -18.59 5.84 11.35
C THR A 78 -17.66 5.22 12.39
N GLU A 79 -17.18 3.99 12.15
CA GLU A 79 -16.30 3.28 13.09
C GLU A 79 -14.84 3.51 12.71
N ALA A 80 -14.12 4.23 13.56
CA ALA A 80 -12.69 4.40 13.41
C ALA A 80 -11.97 3.08 13.65
N GLU A 81 -11.02 2.73 12.78
CA GLU A 81 -10.26 1.47 12.84
C GLU A 81 -11.17 0.22 12.88
N GLY A 82 -12.36 0.29 12.28
CA GLY A 82 -13.29 -0.83 12.19
C GLY A 82 -12.84 -1.94 11.22
N GLY A 83 -13.60 -3.03 11.22
CA GLY A 83 -13.29 -4.25 10.46
C GLY A 83 -12.41 -5.22 11.23
N THR A 84 -12.38 -6.47 10.77
CA THR A 84 -11.75 -7.59 11.43
C THR A 84 -10.59 -8.24 10.70
N HIS A 85 -10.44 -7.95 9.40
CA HIS A 85 -9.48 -8.67 8.58
C HIS A 85 -8.95 -7.86 7.39
N TRP A 86 -7.67 -8.06 7.08
CA TRP A 86 -7.00 -7.46 5.93
C TRP A 86 -6.66 -8.52 4.89
N SER A 87 -6.87 -8.17 3.61
CA SER A 87 -6.41 -8.93 2.45
C SER A 87 -5.88 -7.98 1.38
N LEU A 88 -5.32 -8.53 0.31
CA LEU A 88 -4.72 -7.75 -0.77
C LEU A 88 -5.43 -8.02 -2.09
N LEU A 89 -5.79 -6.95 -2.80
CA LEU A 89 -6.25 -7.00 -4.18
C LEU A 89 -5.19 -6.36 -5.09
N LEU A 90 -4.77 -7.06 -6.13
CA LEU A 90 -3.92 -6.54 -7.20
C LEU A 90 -4.70 -6.53 -8.51
N ILE A 91 -4.95 -5.36 -9.07
CA ILE A 91 -5.62 -5.18 -10.36
C ILE A 91 -4.56 -4.95 -11.43
N SER A 92 -4.49 -5.84 -12.42
CA SER A 92 -3.86 -5.54 -13.71
C SER A 92 -4.90 -4.86 -14.59
N ILE A 93 -4.76 -3.54 -14.77
CA ILE A 93 -5.63 -2.75 -15.64
C ILE A 93 -5.39 -3.16 -17.09
N VAL A 94 -4.14 -3.40 -17.48
CA VAL A 94 -3.82 -3.79 -18.86
C VAL A 94 -4.50 -5.10 -19.25
N ASP A 95 -4.48 -6.11 -18.37
CA ASP A 95 -5.09 -7.41 -18.64
C ASP A 95 -6.59 -7.48 -18.29
N GLY A 96 -7.11 -6.49 -17.56
CA GLY A 96 -8.50 -6.50 -17.07
C GLY A 96 -8.76 -7.62 -16.06
N ILE A 97 -7.80 -7.91 -15.18
CA ILE A 97 -7.88 -8.99 -14.19
C ILE A 97 -7.54 -8.43 -12.80
N ALA A 98 -8.30 -8.85 -11.78
CA ALA A 98 -8.02 -8.60 -10.38
C ALA A 98 -7.70 -9.90 -9.65
N PHE A 99 -6.57 -9.93 -8.95
CA PHE A 99 -6.07 -11.07 -8.17
C PHE A 99 -6.23 -10.76 -6.68
N HIS A 100 -6.97 -11.60 -5.98
CA HIS A 100 -7.23 -11.47 -4.54
C HIS A 100 -6.43 -12.49 -3.74
N TYR A 101 -5.59 -11.98 -2.85
CA TYR A 101 -4.74 -12.74 -1.93
C TYR A 101 -5.24 -12.56 -0.51
N ASP A 102 -5.53 -13.68 0.14
CA ASP A 102 -6.09 -13.69 1.48
C ASP A 102 -5.36 -14.73 2.32
N SER A 103 -4.88 -14.33 3.49
CA SER A 103 -4.16 -15.19 4.42
C SER A 103 -5.08 -15.91 5.41
N LEU A 104 -6.39 -15.59 5.45
CA LEU A 104 -7.36 -16.20 6.38
C LEU A 104 -8.70 -16.54 5.68
N PRO A 105 -8.81 -17.71 5.03
CA PRO A 105 -10.07 -18.15 4.40
C PRO A 105 -11.22 -18.38 5.42
N PRO A 106 -12.50 -18.10 5.08
CA PRO A 106 -13.01 -17.71 3.76
C PRO A 106 -12.76 -16.24 3.38
N GLY A 107 -12.21 -15.43 4.29
CA GLY A 107 -11.60 -14.14 3.99
C GLY A 107 -12.52 -13.06 3.41
N ASN A 108 -11.91 -12.01 2.84
CA ASN A 108 -12.58 -10.83 2.27
C ASN A 108 -12.99 -11.03 0.80
N VAL A 109 -13.34 -12.26 0.39
CA VAL A 109 -13.61 -12.59 -1.02
C VAL A 109 -14.77 -11.75 -1.58
N ARG A 110 -15.81 -11.50 -0.77
CA ARG A 110 -16.98 -10.70 -1.18
C ARG A 110 -16.61 -9.22 -1.34
N GLU A 111 -15.86 -8.68 -0.39
CA GLU A 111 -15.43 -7.29 -0.34
C GLU A 111 -14.47 -7.01 -1.51
N ALA A 112 -13.49 -7.89 -1.74
CA ALA A 112 -12.55 -7.80 -2.86
C ALA A 112 -13.26 -7.93 -4.22
N GLY A 113 -14.25 -8.83 -4.35
CA GLY A 113 -15.08 -8.93 -5.55
C GLY A 113 -15.92 -7.67 -5.80
N THR A 114 -16.48 -7.08 -4.74
CA THR A 114 -17.23 -5.82 -4.82
C THR A 114 -16.35 -4.65 -5.25
N VAL A 115 -15.16 -4.52 -4.66
CA VAL A 115 -14.17 -3.50 -5.06
C VAL A 115 -13.76 -3.71 -6.51
N THR A 116 -13.53 -4.95 -6.96
CA THR A 116 -13.20 -5.25 -8.36
C THR A 116 -14.29 -4.77 -9.33
N MET A 117 -15.57 -5.07 -9.02
CA MET A 117 -16.70 -4.62 -9.83
C MET A 117 -16.76 -3.09 -9.91
N LYS A 118 -16.64 -2.40 -8.76
CA LYS A 118 -16.70 -0.94 -8.69
C LYS A 118 -15.50 -0.27 -9.36
N PHE A 119 -14.32 -0.87 -9.27
CA PHE A 119 -13.13 -0.41 -9.99
C PHE A 119 -13.29 -0.57 -11.50
N GLY A 120 -13.91 -1.66 -11.96
CA GLY A 120 -14.29 -1.83 -13.36
C GLY A 120 -15.25 -0.74 -13.84
N ALA A 121 -16.27 -0.41 -13.04
CA ALA A 121 -17.18 0.70 -13.33
C ALA A 121 -16.43 2.05 -13.44
N LEU A 122 -15.53 2.36 -12.49
CA LEU A 122 -14.69 3.57 -12.53
C LEU A 122 -13.93 3.74 -13.84
N LEU A 123 -13.36 2.63 -14.33
CA LEU A 123 -12.58 2.57 -15.57
C LEU A 123 -13.44 2.40 -16.83
N ASN A 124 -14.77 2.30 -16.70
CA ASN A 124 -15.70 1.97 -17.78
C ASN A 124 -15.31 0.68 -18.55
N ARG A 125 -14.80 -0.34 -17.84
CA ARG A 125 -14.42 -1.63 -18.43
C ARG A 125 -14.61 -2.78 -17.43
N PRO A 126 -15.03 -3.97 -17.88
CA PRO A 126 -15.11 -5.12 -16.98
C PRO A 126 -13.72 -5.54 -16.50
N ILE A 127 -13.64 -5.96 -15.25
CA ILE A 127 -12.44 -6.55 -14.65
C ILE A 127 -12.81 -7.91 -14.09
N ARG A 128 -12.11 -8.95 -14.55
CA ARG A 128 -12.34 -10.32 -14.11
C ARG A 128 -11.71 -10.54 -12.74
N PHE A 129 -12.51 -10.93 -11.76
CA PHE A 129 -12.04 -11.28 -10.43
C PHE A 129 -11.49 -12.71 -10.38
N ILE A 130 -10.36 -12.90 -9.71
CA ILE A 130 -9.77 -14.21 -9.40
C ILE A 130 -9.35 -14.22 -7.94
N HIS A 131 -9.91 -15.15 -7.17
CA HIS A 131 -9.43 -15.43 -5.82
C HIS A 131 -8.35 -16.53 -5.85
N LEU A 132 -7.15 -16.21 -5.39
CA LEU A 132 -5.99 -17.10 -5.40
C LEU A 132 -6.03 -18.05 -4.20
N GLN A 133 -6.23 -19.34 -4.49
CA GLN A 133 -6.32 -20.42 -3.50
C GLN A 133 -4.96 -20.81 -2.90
N ASP A 134 -3.87 -20.41 -3.55
CA ASP A 134 -2.49 -20.73 -3.19
C ASP A 134 -1.77 -19.59 -2.47
N SER A 135 -2.54 -18.64 -1.93
CA SER A 135 -2.04 -17.56 -1.09
C SER A 135 -1.42 -18.11 0.21
N PRO A 136 -0.32 -17.53 0.72
CA PRO A 136 0.23 -17.90 2.04
C PRO A 136 -0.81 -17.68 3.14
N VAL A 137 -1.01 -18.71 3.96
CA VAL A 137 -2.00 -18.70 5.06
C VAL A 137 -1.32 -18.32 6.38
N GLN A 138 -1.99 -17.49 7.18
CA GLN A 138 -1.52 -17.11 8.51
C GLN A 138 -1.91 -18.15 9.57
N GLU A 139 -1.10 -18.27 10.63
CA GLU A 139 -1.38 -19.21 11.74
C GLU A 139 -2.17 -18.58 12.89
N ASN A 140 -2.16 -17.24 13.02
CA ASN A 140 -2.80 -16.49 14.10
C ASN A 140 -3.88 -15.54 13.57
N GLY A 141 -4.59 -14.82 14.44
CA GLY A 141 -5.66 -13.90 14.04
C GLY A 141 -5.25 -12.44 13.77
N SER A 142 -3.97 -12.06 13.89
CA SER A 142 -3.54 -10.65 13.90
C SER A 142 -2.52 -10.27 12.84
N ASP A 143 -1.94 -11.26 12.13
CA ASP A 143 -0.89 -11.02 11.15
C ASP A 143 -1.39 -10.70 9.74
N CYS A 144 -2.70 -10.71 9.48
CA CYS A 144 -3.28 -10.45 8.15
C CYS A 144 -2.73 -9.19 7.47
N GLY A 145 -2.63 -8.07 8.20
CA GLY A 145 -2.02 -6.84 7.67
C GLY A 145 -0.53 -6.98 7.33
N VAL A 146 0.21 -7.80 8.07
CA VAL A 146 1.63 -8.11 7.76
C VAL A 146 1.72 -8.92 6.47
N PHE A 147 0.82 -9.90 6.29
CA PHE A 147 0.72 -10.70 5.06
C PHE A 147 0.39 -9.81 3.85
N VAL A 148 -0.52 -8.85 3.98
CA VAL A 148 -0.81 -7.84 2.94
C VAL A 148 0.45 -7.09 2.54
N CYS A 149 1.16 -6.49 3.50
CA CYS A 149 2.36 -5.70 3.25
C CYS A 149 3.50 -6.51 2.61
N LEU A 150 3.74 -7.73 3.09
CA LEU A 150 4.82 -8.58 2.59
C LEU A 150 4.50 -9.16 1.21
N SER A 151 3.25 -9.55 0.96
CA SER A 151 2.78 -10.01 -0.34
C SER A 151 2.84 -8.88 -1.37
N MET A 152 2.41 -7.68 -1.01
CA MET A 152 2.51 -6.48 -1.84
C MET A 152 3.97 -6.22 -2.24
N ARG A 153 4.90 -6.20 -1.28
CA ARG A 153 6.32 -6.02 -1.56
C ARG A 153 6.86 -7.11 -2.49
N HIS A 154 6.50 -8.37 -2.27
CA HIS A 154 6.96 -9.47 -3.10
C HIS A 154 6.47 -9.34 -4.55
N LEU A 155 5.16 -9.16 -4.74
CA LEU A 155 4.56 -8.96 -6.06
C LEU A 155 5.16 -7.74 -6.76
N LEU A 156 5.33 -6.64 -6.04
CA LEU A 156 5.92 -5.44 -6.61
C LEU A 156 7.39 -5.66 -7.02
N LEU A 157 8.27 -6.02 -6.08
CA LEU A 157 9.71 -5.99 -6.30
C LEU A 157 10.27 -7.23 -6.98
N LYS A 158 9.59 -8.38 -6.90
CA LYS A 158 10.09 -9.67 -7.42
C LYS A 158 9.29 -10.19 -8.61
N ARG A 159 8.15 -9.57 -8.93
CA ARG A 159 7.32 -9.96 -10.07
C ARG A 159 7.20 -8.79 -11.04
N LEU A 160 6.55 -7.71 -10.65
CA LEU A 160 6.18 -6.63 -11.58
C LEU A 160 7.38 -5.78 -12.02
N LEU A 161 8.26 -5.39 -11.11
CA LEU A 161 9.40 -4.50 -11.46
C LEU A 161 10.58 -5.23 -12.11
N THR A 162 10.63 -6.56 -12.02
CA THR A 162 11.68 -7.38 -12.63
C THR A 162 11.27 -7.96 -13.98
N ALA A 163 9.99 -7.85 -14.35
CA ALA A 163 9.46 -8.41 -15.58
C ALA A 163 9.83 -7.54 -16.78
N ASN A 164 10.26 -8.18 -17.86
CA ASN A 164 10.37 -7.53 -19.15
C ASN A 164 8.98 -7.38 -19.79
N ALA A 165 8.80 -6.36 -20.63
CA ALA A 165 7.50 -6.04 -21.23
C ALA A 165 6.85 -7.18 -22.05
N SER A 166 7.62 -8.20 -22.46
CA SER A 166 7.16 -9.35 -23.23
C SER A 166 6.94 -10.63 -22.40
N GLU A 167 7.26 -10.62 -21.11
CA GLU A 167 7.23 -11.82 -20.26
C GLU A 167 5.89 -11.98 -19.56
N LYS A 168 5.36 -13.22 -19.58
CA LYS A 168 4.22 -13.58 -18.72
C LYS A 168 4.69 -13.70 -17.28
N VAL A 169 4.11 -12.90 -16.41
CA VAL A 169 4.44 -12.92 -14.98
C VAL A 169 3.39 -13.74 -14.24
N SER A 170 3.84 -14.77 -13.51
CA SER A 170 2.94 -15.50 -12.63
C SER A 170 2.54 -14.62 -11.44
N MET A 171 1.23 -14.54 -11.21
CA MET A 171 0.64 -13.87 -10.05
C MET A 171 0.37 -14.84 -8.88
N SER A 172 0.75 -16.11 -9.02
CA SER A 172 0.66 -17.07 -7.91
C SER A 172 1.65 -16.71 -6.79
N LEU A 173 1.19 -16.84 -5.53
CA LEU A 173 2.03 -16.82 -4.34
C LEU A 173 2.24 -18.23 -3.76
N GLY A 174 1.88 -19.27 -4.52
CA GLY A 174 2.11 -20.66 -4.15
C GLY A 174 3.58 -20.91 -3.80
N GLY A 175 3.81 -21.48 -2.62
CA GLY A 175 5.16 -21.75 -2.10
C GLY A 175 5.90 -20.55 -1.51
N MET A 176 5.33 -19.34 -1.53
CA MET A 176 5.86 -18.21 -0.79
C MET A 176 5.71 -18.46 0.71
N LYS A 177 6.83 -18.36 1.45
CA LYS A 177 6.82 -18.40 2.91
C LYS A 177 6.83 -16.97 3.45
N VAL A 178 5.92 -16.69 4.37
CA VAL A 178 5.81 -15.37 5.01
C VAL A 178 6.32 -15.47 6.44
N ASP A 179 7.43 -14.80 6.74
CA ASP A 179 7.91 -14.60 8.11
C ASP A 179 7.29 -13.32 8.68
N ALA A 180 6.08 -13.43 9.24
CA ALA A 180 5.36 -12.29 9.78
C ALA A 180 6.10 -11.64 10.96
N ARG A 181 6.74 -12.44 11.81
CA ARG A 181 7.54 -11.94 12.95
C ARG A 181 8.75 -11.13 12.47
N GLY A 182 9.45 -11.64 11.45
CA GLY A 182 10.52 -10.92 10.77
C GLY A 182 10.02 -9.62 10.14
N GLY A 183 8.89 -9.67 9.43
CA GLY A 183 8.24 -8.51 8.83
C GLY A 183 7.90 -7.41 9.83
N ARG A 184 7.32 -7.76 10.98
CA ARG A 184 7.02 -6.81 12.07
C ARG A 184 8.28 -6.13 12.62
N LYS A 185 9.34 -6.91 12.84
CA LYS A 185 10.64 -6.37 13.29
C LYS A 185 11.24 -5.42 12.26
N GLU A 186 11.17 -5.78 10.98
CA GLU A 186 11.64 -4.96 9.87
C GLU A 186 10.89 -3.61 9.81
N MET A 187 9.56 -3.65 9.77
CA MET A 187 8.72 -2.44 9.77
C MET A 187 9.04 -1.53 10.96
N THR A 188 9.16 -2.11 12.15
CA THR A 188 9.50 -1.36 13.38
C THR A 188 10.85 -0.66 13.23
N LYS A 189 11.87 -1.38 12.74
CA LYS A 189 13.22 -0.83 12.54
C LYS A 189 13.22 0.32 11.53
N ILE A 190 12.48 0.19 10.43
CA ILE A 190 12.38 1.22 9.39
C ILE A 190 11.71 2.48 9.96
N ILE A 191 10.57 2.32 10.65
CA ILE A 191 9.83 3.44 11.26
C ILE A 191 10.71 4.17 12.29
N ASP A 192 11.38 3.44 13.17
CA ASP A 192 12.28 4.05 14.16
C ASP A 192 13.48 4.75 13.50
N GLY A 193 13.98 4.22 12.39
CA GLY A 193 15.03 4.86 11.60
C GLY A 193 14.61 6.24 11.09
N PHE A 194 13.45 6.32 10.43
CA PHE A 194 12.91 7.60 9.94
C PHE A 194 12.55 8.56 11.07
N ARG A 195 12.02 8.06 12.19
CA ARG A 195 11.73 8.89 13.36
C ARG A 195 12.98 9.56 13.91
N LYS A 196 14.06 8.79 14.13
CA LYS A 196 15.36 9.30 14.61
C LYS A 196 15.96 10.31 13.63
N GLU A 197 15.86 10.03 12.33
CA GLU A 197 16.34 10.97 11.30
C GLU A 197 15.55 12.28 11.32
N GLY A 198 14.23 12.22 11.46
CA GLY A 198 13.36 13.39 11.59
C GLY A 198 13.65 14.21 12.85
N GLU A 199 13.91 13.55 13.99
CA GLU A 199 14.33 14.19 15.24
C GLU A 199 15.67 14.91 15.05
N ARG A 200 16.66 14.25 14.45
CA ARG A 200 17.99 14.83 14.17
C ARG A 200 17.90 16.08 13.29
N ARG A 201 17.09 16.04 12.22
CA ARG A 201 16.88 17.19 11.31
C ARG A 201 16.23 18.37 12.03
N ARG A 202 15.24 18.12 12.89
CA ARG A 202 14.59 19.17 13.69
C ARG A 202 15.56 19.80 14.68
N SER A 203 16.33 18.99 15.42
CA SER A 203 17.33 19.51 16.36
C SER A 203 18.43 20.33 15.67
N ALA A 204 18.85 19.92 14.46
CA ALA A 204 19.80 20.70 13.65
C ALA A 204 19.21 22.05 13.20
N SER A 205 17.92 22.09 12.83
CA SER A 205 17.25 23.34 12.42
C SER A 205 16.98 24.31 13.58
N LEU A 206 16.92 23.82 14.82
CA LEU A 206 16.66 24.62 16.03
C LEU A 206 17.94 25.12 16.74
N SER A 207 19.13 24.76 16.24
CA SER A 207 20.40 25.23 16.81
C SER A 207 20.74 26.63 16.28
N PRO A 208 20.75 27.69 17.11
CA PRO A 208 21.03 29.05 16.64
C PRO A 208 22.53 29.29 16.62
N LEU A 209 23.26 28.94 15.55
CA LEU A 209 24.64 29.43 15.33
C LEU A 209 25.15 29.28 13.87
N GLY A 210 25.34 30.44 13.22
CA GLY A 210 26.30 30.69 12.13
C GLY A 210 25.70 30.74 10.71
N LYS A 211 25.68 31.85 9.95
CA LYS A 211 26.64 32.96 9.84
C LYS A 211 25.94 34.26 9.45
N LYS A 212 26.10 35.33 10.25
CA LYS A 212 26.03 36.70 9.74
C LYS A 212 27.37 36.97 9.05
N SER A 213 27.41 36.95 7.72
CA SER A 213 28.45 37.66 6.98
C SER A 213 28.17 39.15 7.16
N ALA A 214 28.98 39.84 7.96
CA ALA A 214 28.96 41.29 8.03
C ALA A 214 29.45 41.83 6.68
N SER A 215 28.54 42.32 5.86
CA SER A 215 28.89 43.14 4.69
C SER A 215 29.37 44.50 5.20
N PRO A 216 30.50 45.06 4.69
CA PRO A 216 30.85 46.44 4.98
C PRO A 216 29.79 47.35 4.35
N GLY A 217 29.23 48.27 5.15
CA GLY A 217 28.20 49.20 4.68
C GLY A 217 28.70 50.07 3.52
N PRO A 218 27.80 50.55 2.65
CA PRO A 218 28.18 51.36 1.49
C PRO A 218 28.70 52.74 1.92
N PRO A 219 29.62 53.36 1.15
CA PRO A 219 30.08 54.71 1.42
C PRO A 219 28.96 55.72 1.18
N ARG A 220 28.79 56.66 2.12
CA ARG A 220 27.90 57.81 1.96
C ARG A 220 28.56 58.86 1.06
N ILE A 221 27.93 59.18 -0.06
CA ILE A 221 27.84 60.53 -0.65
C ILE A 221 26.41 60.68 -1.16
#